data_AF-A0A9P8L173-F1
#
_entry.id   AF-A0A9P8L173-F1
#
_cell.length_a   1.000
_cell.length_b   1.000
_cell.length_c   1.000
_cell.angle_alpha   90.00
_cell.angle_beta   90.00
_cell.angle_gamma   90.00
#
_symmetry.space_group_name_H-M   'P 1'
#
loop_
_entity.id
_entity.type
_entity.pdbx_description
1 polymer ?
#
loop_
_entity_poly.entity_id
_entity_poly.type
_entity_poly.pdbx_seq_one_letter_code
_entity_poly.pdbx_strand_id
1 'polypeptide(L)'
;MAGVLAQNMSQPRALQIIIGGVTIQGIGFMISVMVYSAFIYRLMTQKLPQEFVRPGMFVSVGPSGFTVAGLINMAQSAGHALPDDFMGDGKMTAFILRIIANWVGIWLWGLAMWFFLVSVGAHYTCIGHDKMHFAMTWYSFIFPNTALTSATLAVGEVFSSHAINVVGTAIGCALVPLWFFVFWMMVRAVLNKQILWPDKGEDRVEGGWIRRQTTASSSGR
;
A
#
# COMPACT_ATOMS: atom_id res chain seq x y z
N MET A 1 3.91 -8.70 9.63
CA MET A 1 3.08 -9.59 10.48
C MET A 1 3.74 -10.93 10.75
N ALA A 2 4.21 -11.67 9.73
CA ALA A 2 4.91 -12.94 9.92
C ALA A 2 6.08 -12.86 10.92
N GLY A 3 6.92 -11.82 10.87
CA GLY A 3 8.01 -11.62 11.83
C GLY A 3 7.52 -11.50 13.29
N VAL A 4 6.55 -10.63 13.56
CA VAL A 4 5.97 -10.44 14.91
C VAL A 4 5.34 -11.72 15.44
N LEU A 5 4.67 -12.50 14.59
CA LEU A 5 4.10 -13.79 14.99
C LEU A 5 5.19 -14.82 15.30
N ALA A 6 6.27 -14.86 14.50
CA ALA A 6 7.38 -15.79 14.71
C ALA A 6 8.09 -15.58 16.06
N GLN A 7 8.14 -14.35 16.58
CA GLN A 7 8.75 -14.05 17.89
C GLN A 7 8.01 -14.71 19.07
N ASN A 8 6.71 -14.99 18.93
CA ASN A 8 5.87 -15.49 20.02
C ASN A 8 5.57 -17.00 19.90
N MET A 9 6.19 -17.69 18.95
CA MET A 9 5.92 -19.09 18.64
C MET A 9 7.10 -19.99 19.00
N SER A 10 6.84 -21.29 19.14
CA SER A 10 7.90 -22.29 19.26
C SER A 10 8.77 -22.28 18.01
N GLN A 11 10.07 -22.53 18.17
CA GLN A 11 11.08 -22.42 17.10
C GLN A 11 10.67 -23.12 15.78
N PRO A 12 10.14 -24.37 15.76
CA PRO A 12 9.73 -25.01 14.51
C PRO A 12 8.59 -24.27 13.79
N ARG A 13 7.63 -23.72 14.55
CA ARG A 13 6.51 -22.95 13.97
C ARG A 13 6.98 -21.58 13.50
N ALA A 14 7.88 -20.94 14.25
CA ALA A 14 8.48 -19.67 13.87
C ALA A 14 9.23 -19.77 12.53
N LEU A 15 9.98 -20.86 12.32
CA LEU A 15 10.66 -21.14 11.05
C LEU A 15 9.67 -21.28 9.89
N GLN A 16 8.61 -22.08 10.06
CA GLN A 16 7.58 -22.26 9.05
C GLN A 16 6.87 -20.94 8.68
N ILE A 17 6.58 -20.10 9.68
CA ILE A 17 5.96 -18.79 9.49
C ILE A 17 6.89 -17.86 8.71
N ILE A 18 8.19 -17.84 9.01
CA ILE A 18 9.15 -17.01 8.29
C ILE A 18 9.32 -17.48 6.85
N ILE A 19 9.49 -18.80 6.62
CA ILE A 19 9.64 -19.35 5.27
C ILE A 19 8.38 -19.04 4.45
N GLY A 20 7.19 -19.39 4.96
CA GLY A 20 5.94 -19.10 4.27
C GLY A 20 5.70 -17.61 4.05
N GLY A 21 6.04 -16.78 5.04
CA GLY A 21 5.96 -15.32 4.97
C GLY A 21 6.85 -14.74 3.87
N VAL A 22 8.11 -15.16 3.79
CA VAL A 22 9.04 -14.72 2.74
C VAL A 22 8.57 -15.17 1.36
N THR A 23 8.10 -16.41 1.21
CA THR A 23 7.60 -16.91 -0.08
C THR A 23 6.39 -16.13 -0.57
N ILE A 24 5.37 -15.94 0.28
CA ILE A 24 4.14 -15.21 -0.10
C ILE A 24 4.45 -13.73 -0.36
N GLN A 25 5.30 -13.11 0.47
CA GLN A 25 5.74 -11.73 0.26
C GLN A 25 6.46 -11.58 -1.09
N GLY A 26 7.34 -12.53 -1.44
CA GLY A 26 8.04 -12.56 -2.72
C GLY A 26 7.08 -12.64 -3.91
N ILE A 27 6.10 -13.53 -3.86
CA ILE A 27 5.06 -13.66 -4.91
C ILE A 27 4.30 -12.34 -5.07
N GLY A 28 3.82 -11.76 -3.96
CA GLY A 28 3.09 -10.49 -3.99
C GLY A 28 3.90 -9.34 -4.57
N PHE A 29 5.19 -9.26 -4.23
CA PHE A 29 6.08 -8.25 -4.78
C PHE A 29 6.34 -8.46 -6.29
N MET A 30 6.56 -9.70 -6.74
CA MET A 30 6.79 -9.98 -8.17
C MET A 30 5.59 -9.63 -9.04
N ILE A 31 4.36 -9.93 -8.58
CA ILE A 31 3.13 -9.50 -9.27
C ILE A 31 3.07 -7.97 -9.32
N SER A 32 3.45 -7.31 -8.23
CA SER A 32 3.45 -5.85 -8.16
C SER A 32 4.44 -5.21 -9.15
N VAL A 33 5.59 -5.84 -9.40
CA VAL A 33 6.55 -5.39 -10.44
C VAL A 33 5.90 -5.40 -11.83
N MET A 34 5.07 -6.40 -12.15
CA MET A 34 4.34 -6.42 -13.43
C MET A 34 3.35 -5.24 -13.53
N VAL A 35 2.66 -4.93 -12.43
CA VAL A 35 1.75 -3.77 -12.34
C VAL A 35 2.52 -2.45 -12.44
N TYR A 36 3.69 -2.33 -11.81
CA TYR A 36 4.55 -1.16 -11.90
C TYR A 36 4.97 -0.86 -13.34
N SER A 37 5.34 -1.88 -14.11
CA SER A 37 5.68 -1.71 -15.53
C SER A 37 4.52 -1.11 -16.32
N ALA A 38 3.30 -1.64 -16.15
CA ALA A 38 2.10 -1.10 -16.81
C ALA A 38 1.78 0.34 -16.34
N PHE A 39 1.94 0.62 -15.05
CA PHE A 39 1.71 1.94 -14.48
C PHE A 39 2.68 2.99 -15.04
N ILE A 40 3.99 2.69 -15.06
CA ILE A 40 5.02 3.57 -15.62
C ILE A 40 4.78 3.78 -17.11
N TYR A 41 4.49 2.70 -17.86
CA TYR A 41 4.15 2.81 -19.28
C TYR A 41 2.97 3.77 -19.52
N ARG A 42 1.91 3.68 -18.71
CA ARG A 42 0.77 4.58 -18.79
C ARG A 42 1.14 6.04 -18.47
N LEU A 43 1.98 6.27 -17.46
CA LEU A 43 2.46 7.61 -17.13
C LEU A 43 3.30 8.23 -18.26
N MET A 44 4.06 7.43 -19.01
CA MET A 44 4.89 7.90 -20.12
C MET A 44 4.09 8.13 -21.41
N THR A 45 3.01 7.37 -21.64
CA THR A 45 2.28 7.36 -22.92
C THR A 45 0.94 8.06 -22.88
N GLN A 46 0.34 8.26 -21.71
CA GLN A 46 -0.97 8.85 -21.54
C GLN A 46 -0.93 10.06 -20.60
N LYS A 47 -1.95 10.93 -20.71
CA LYS A 47 -2.13 12.02 -19.75
C LYS A 47 -2.44 11.44 -18.36
N LEU A 48 -2.10 12.20 -17.32
CA LEU A 48 -2.40 11.84 -15.94
C LEU A 48 -3.90 11.49 -15.78
N PRO A 49 -4.23 10.51 -14.92
CA PRO A 49 -5.61 10.08 -14.69
C PRO A 49 -6.53 11.26 -14.36
N GLN A 50 -7.84 11.08 -14.58
CA GLN A 50 -8.84 12.06 -14.15
C GLN A 50 -8.75 12.31 -12.64
N GLU A 51 -9.01 13.54 -12.20
CA GLU A 51 -8.65 14.02 -10.85
C GLU A 51 -9.19 13.14 -9.72
N PHE A 52 -10.41 12.60 -9.86
CA PHE A 52 -11.03 11.74 -8.85
C PHE A 52 -10.42 10.33 -8.70
N VAL A 53 -9.68 9.82 -9.71
CA VAL A 53 -8.96 8.53 -9.64
C VAL A 53 -7.47 8.69 -9.35
N ARG A 54 -6.95 9.93 -9.35
CA ARG A 54 -5.54 10.22 -9.02
C ARG A 54 -5.10 9.76 -7.64
N PRO A 55 -5.95 9.78 -6.58
CA PRO A 55 -5.55 9.21 -5.29
C PRO A 55 -5.04 7.77 -5.41
N GLY A 56 -5.59 7.00 -6.36
CA GLY A 56 -5.17 5.63 -6.67
C GLY A 56 -3.71 5.50 -7.11
N MET A 57 -3.03 6.58 -7.50
CA MET A 57 -1.60 6.51 -7.81
C MET A 57 -0.74 6.18 -6.59
N PHE A 58 -1.15 6.61 -5.40
CA PHE A 58 -0.45 6.28 -4.16
C PHE A 58 -0.42 4.77 -3.88
N VAL A 59 -1.35 3.99 -4.45
CA VAL A 59 -1.36 2.52 -4.32
C VAL A 59 -0.03 1.90 -4.76
N SER A 60 0.68 2.53 -5.70
CA SER A 60 2.00 2.08 -6.14
C SER A 60 3.07 2.08 -5.04
N VAL A 61 2.94 2.91 -3.99
CA VAL A 61 3.86 2.96 -2.84
C VAL A 61 3.79 1.69 -1.99
N GLY A 62 2.58 1.11 -1.89
CA GLY A 62 2.24 0.05 -0.94
C GLY A 62 3.09 -1.21 -1.07
N PRO A 63 3.16 -1.85 -2.26
CA PRO A 63 3.84 -3.13 -2.39
C PRO A 63 5.31 -3.10 -1.99
N SER A 64 6.05 -2.05 -2.39
CA SER A 64 7.45 -1.89 -1.99
C SER A 64 7.56 -1.62 -0.48
N GLY A 65 6.78 -0.69 0.07
CA GLY A 65 6.82 -0.36 1.50
C GLY A 65 6.50 -1.54 2.43
N PHE A 66 5.44 -2.30 2.13
CA PHE A 66 5.10 -3.48 2.92
C PHE A 66 6.14 -4.60 2.79
N THR A 67 6.78 -4.72 1.63
CA THR A 67 7.86 -5.71 1.42
C THR A 67 9.08 -5.36 2.26
N VAL A 68 9.49 -4.09 2.32
CA VAL A 68 10.58 -3.63 3.21
C VAL A 68 10.28 -3.97 4.66
N ALA A 69 9.12 -3.52 5.17
CA ALA A 69 8.75 -3.75 6.55
C ALA A 69 8.64 -5.26 6.87
N GLY A 70 8.08 -6.05 5.95
CA GLY A 70 7.93 -7.49 6.09
C GLY A 70 9.28 -8.22 6.16
N LEU A 71 10.18 -7.96 5.20
CA LEU A 71 11.49 -8.62 5.14
C LEU A 71 12.35 -8.29 6.36
N ILE A 72 12.43 -7.02 6.75
CA ILE A 72 13.21 -6.59 7.92
C ILE A 72 12.69 -7.26 9.20
N ASN A 73 11.37 -7.23 9.44
CA ASN A 73 10.78 -7.85 10.63
C ASN A 73 11.00 -9.37 10.70
N MET A 74 10.90 -10.06 9.56
CA MET A 74 11.16 -11.50 9.50
C MET A 74 12.64 -11.81 9.74
N ALA A 75 13.56 -11.03 9.18
CA ALA A 75 15.00 -11.21 9.39
C ALA A 75 15.44 -10.91 10.82
N GLN A 76 14.84 -9.89 11.47
CA GLN A 76 15.06 -9.64 12.90
C GLN A 76 14.64 -10.85 13.76
N SER A 77 13.57 -11.55 13.35
CA SER A 77 13.05 -12.73 14.06
C SER A 77 13.81 -14.03 13.75
N ALA A 78 14.69 -14.01 12.75
CA ALA A 78 15.40 -15.19 12.26
C ALA A 78 16.28 -15.84 13.34
N GLY A 79 16.92 -15.06 14.21
CA GLY A 79 17.80 -15.58 15.27
C GLY A 79 17.10 -16.46 16.31
N HIS A 80 15.81 -16.25 16.54
CA HIS A 80 14.98 -17.11 17.40
C HIS A 80 14.40 -18.31 16.64
N ALA A 81 14.07 -18.10 15.37
CA ALA A 81 13.36 -19.07 14.56
C ALA A 81 14.23 -20.17 13.95
N LEU A 82 15.52 -19.88 13.70
CA LEU A 82 16.44 -20.81 13.05
C LEU A 82 17.03 -21.79 14.08
N PRO A 83 16.98 -23.11 13.84
CA PRO A 83 17.74 -24.11 14.59
C PRO A 83 19.24 -23.85 14.53
N ASP A 84 20.00 -24.28 15.55
CA ASP A 84 21.45 -24.04 15.64
C ASP A 84 22.24 -24.66 14.46
N ASP A 85 21.77 -25.77 13.89
CA ASP A 85 22.38 -26.48 12.76
C ASP A 85 21.79 -26.08 11.40
N PHE A 86 20.89 -25.10 11.37
CA PHE A 86 20.18 -24.73 10.14
C PHE A 86 21.16 -24.19 9.09
N MET A 87 21.18 -24.85 7.92
CA MET A 87 22.15 -24.58 6.85
C MET A 87 23.63 -24.66 7.31
N GLY A 88 23.91 -25.52 8.30
CA GLY A 88 25.24 -25.75 8.86
C GLY A 88 25.54 -24.92 10.11
N ASP A 89 25.18 -23.63 10.10
CA ASP A 89 25.28 -22.72 11.26
C ASP A 89 24.09 -21.75 11.25
N GLY A 90 23.13 -21.99 12.13
CA GLY A 90 21.90 -21.21 12.22
C GLY A 90 22.13 -19.76 12.67
N LYS A 91 23.12 -19.52 13.54
CA LYS A 91 23.43 -18.17 14.04
C LYS A 91 24.06 -17.34 12.94
N MET A 92 25.01 -17.91 12.21
CA MET A 92 25.62 -17.28 11.05
C MET A 92 24.59 -17.04 9.94
N THR A 93 23.72 -18.02 9.69
CA THR A 93 22.63 -17.89 8.71
C THR A 93 21.68 -16.76 9.08
N ALA A 94 21.26 -16.67 10.34
CA ALA A 94 20.41 -15.57 10.83
C ALA A 94 21.06 -14.20 10.63
N PHE A 95 22.37 -14.09 10.91
CA PHE A 95 23.14 -12.87 10.71
C PHE A 95 23.21 -12.46 9.24
N ILE A 96 23.51 -13.40 8.34
CA ILE A 96 23.56 -13.17 6.89
C ILE A 96 22.18 -12.72 6.38
N LEU A 97 21.10 -13.40 6.79
CA LEU A 97 19.75 -13.04 6.40
C LEU A 97 19.37 -11.61 6.82
N ARG A 98 19.79 -11.18 8.02
CA ARG A 98 19.62 -9.79 8.47
C ARG A 98 20.35 -8.81 7.56
N ILE A 99 21.61 -9.07 7.23
CA ILE A 99 22.39 -8.20 6.33
C ILE A 99 21.68 -8.07 4.97
N ILE A 100 21.30 -9.19 4.37
CA ILE A 100 20.62 -9.20 3.06
C ILE A 100 19.30 -8.44 3.13
N ALA A 101 18.47 -8.73 4.15
CA ALA A 101 17.17 -8.06 4.30
C ALA A 101 17.30 -6.55 4.51
N ASN A 102 18.34 -6.09 5.21
CA ASN A 102 18.61 -4.67 5.43
C ASN A 102 18.96 -3.96 4.11
N TRP A 103 19.84 -4.55 3.30
CA TRP A 103 20.25 -3.98 2.01
C TRP A 103 19.15 -4.03 0.94
N VAL A 104 18.42 -5.15 0.86
CA VAL A 104 17.22 -5.23 0.00
C VAL A 104 16.16 -4.26 0.49
N GLY A 105 15.99 -4.12 1.81
CA GLY A 105 15.07 -3.21 2.45
C GLY A 105 15.33 -1.75 2.07
N ILE A 106 16.56 -1.26 2.17
CA ILE A 106 16.86 0.13 1.78
C ILE A 106 16.73 0.36 0.27
N TRP A 107 17.06 -0.62 -0.55
CA TRP A 107 16.87 -0.55 -2.01
C TRP A 107 15.38 -0.42 -2.39
N LEU A 108 14.53 -1.27 -1.82
CA LEU A 108 13.08 -1.21 -2.02
C LEU A 108 12.44 0.02 -1.35
N TRP A 109 13.00 0.51 -0.24
CA TRP A 109 12.55 1.76 0.38
C TRP A 109 12.77 2.95 -0.56
N GLY A 110 13.89 3.00 -1.27
CA GLY A 110 14.13 3.99 -2.33
C GLY A 110 13.06 3.96 -3.43
N LEU A 111 12.63 2.76 -3.85
CA LEU A 111 11.54 2.60 -4.81
C LEU A 111 10.20 3.12 -4.27
N ALA A 112 9.89 2.83 -2.99
CA ALA A 112 8.67 3.32 -2.34
C ALA A 112 8.65 4.85 -2.25
N MET A 113 9.78 5.45 -1.88
CA MET A 113 9.96 6.91 -1.84
C MET A 113 9.79 7.54 -3.22
N TRP A 114 10.32 6.91 -4.27
CA TRP A 114 10.15 7.39 -5.64
C TRP A 114 8.68 7.41 -6.07
N PHE A 115 7.94 6.31 -5.87
CA PHE A 115 6.50 6.25 -6.17
C PHE A 115 5.70 7.26 -5.35
N PHE A 116 6.09 7.51 -4.10
CA PHE A 116 5.48 8.52 -3.26
C PHE A 116 5.67 9.92 -3.83
N LEU A 117 6.89 10.28 -4.23
CA LEU A 117 7.19 11.58 -4.84
C LEU A 117 6.46 11.78 -6.17
N VAL A 118 6.40 10.76 -7.03
CA VAL A 118 5.62 10.79 -8.29
C VAL A 118 4.13 11.01 -7.98
N SER A 119 3.60 10.34 -6.97
CA SER A 119 2.21 10.47 -6.54
C SER A 119 1.92 11.88 -6.01
N VAL A 120 2.78 12.44 -5.16
CA VAL A 120 2.66 13.81 -4.66
C VAL A 120 2.73 14.83 -5.80
N GLY A 121 3.69 14.69 -6.71
CA GLY A 121 3.86 15.58 -7.86
C GLY A 121 2.62 15.62 -8.76
N ALA A 122 2.02 14.46 -9.04
CA ALA A 122 0.80 14.38 -9.83
C ALA A 122 -0.43 15.02 -9.15
N HIS A 123 -0.48 15.09 -7.83
CA HIS A 123 -1.54 15.78 -7.09
C HIS A 123 -1.30 17.29 -6.99
N TYR A 124 -0.04 17.72 -6.87
CA TYR A 124 0.31 19.14 -6.85
C TYR A 124 -0.16 19.88 -8.12
N THR A 125 -0.12 19.21 -9.27
CA THR A 125 -0.62 19.77 -10.55
C THR A 125 -2.13 20.08 -10.61
N CYS A 126 -2.92 19.68 -9.61
CA CYS A 126 -4.38 19.86 -9.56
C CYS A 126 -4.87 20.84 -8.48
N ILE A 127 -3.96 21.49 -7.74
CA ILE A 127 -4.34 22.50 -6.75
C ILE A 127 -4.82 23.74 -7.51
N GLY A 128 -6.12 23.80 -7.83
CA GLY A 128 -6.75 24.92 -8.53
C GLY A 128 -8.03 24.57 -9.30
N HIS A 129 -8.31 23.29 -9.57
CA HIS A 129 -9.52 22.88 -10.28
C HIS A 129 -10.59 22.39 -9.29
N ASP A 130 -11.55 23.28 -9.04
CA ASP A 130 -12.70 23.05 -8.18
C ASP A 130 -13.54 21.87 -8.69
N LYS A 131 -13.48 20.73 -8.00
CA LYS A 131 -14.51 19.67 -7.80
C LYS A 131 -13.91 18.27 -7.70
N MET A 132 -13.13 18.02 -6.65
CA MET A 132 -12.87 16.62 -6.26
C MET A 132 -14.09 16.10 -5.48
N HIS A 133 -14.97 15.38 -6.18
CA HIS A 133 -16.00 14.57 -5.53
C HIS A 133 -15.33 13.43 -4.75
N PHE A 134 -15.83 13.15 -3.56
CA PHE A 134 -15.33 12.03 -2.77
C PHE A 134 -15.55 10.73 -3.54
N ALA A 135 -14.49 9.93 -3.63
CA ALA A 135 -14.49 8.59 -4.21
C ALA A 135 -13.77 7.63 -3.26
N MET A 136 -14.06 6.34 -3.34
CA MET A 136 -13.40 5.32 -2.50
C MET A 136 -11.88 5.33 -2.66
N THR A 137 -11.38 5.76 -3.82
CA THR A 137 -9.96 5.94 -4.12
C THR A 137 -9.23 6.82 -3.12
N TRP A 138 -9.90 7.72 -2.38
CA TRP A 138 -9.29 8.59 -1.37
C TRP A 138 -8.61 7.83 -0.22
N TYR A 139 -9.04 6.59 0.07
CA TYR A 139 -8.33 5.75 1.05
C TYR A 139 -6.89 5.40 0.62
N SER A 140 -6.57 5.55 -0.65
CA SER A 140 -5.21 5.40 -1.18
C SER A 140 -4.25 6.48 -0.67
N PHE A 141 -4.74 7.59 -0.10
CA PHE A 141 -3.88 8.53 0.62
C PHE A 141 -3.38 7.99 1.96
N ILE A 142 -4.02 6.97 2.51
CA ILE A 142 -3.74 6.49 3.86
C ILE A 142 -3.06 5.12 3.82
N PHE A 143 -3.67 4.15 3.16
CA PHE A 143 -3.24 2.75 3.23
C PHE A 143 -1.81 2.52 2.69
N PRO A 144 -1.47 2.94 1.45
CA PRO A 144 -0.12 2.79 0.91
C PRO A 144 0.93 3.62 1.64
N ASN A 145 0.55 4.81 2.13
CA ASN A 145 1.45 5.65 2.89
C ASN A 145 1.74 5.09 4.30
N THR A 146 0.83 4.30 4.87
CA THR A 146 1.11 3.52 6.09
C THR A 146 2.20 2.48 5.84
N ALA A 147 2.24 1.90 4.64
CA ALA A 147 3.34 1.02 4.21
C ALA A 147 4.67 1.78 4.17
N LEU A 148 4.67 3.00 3.62
CA LEU A 148 5.86 3.86 3.58
C LEU A 148 6.34 4.23 4.98
N THR A 149 5.43 4.60 5.89
CA THR A 149 5.75 4.86 7.30
C THR A 149 6.40 3.64 7.94
N SER A 150 5.78 2.46 7.78
CA SER A 150 6.29 1.22 8.36
C SER A 150 7.67 0.85 7.82
N ALA A 151 7.89 1.00 6.52
CA ALA A 151 9.18 0.80 5.87
C ALA A 151 10.24 1.77 6.39
N THR A 152 9.87 3.05 6.50
CA THR A 152 10.78 4.11 6.94
C THR A 152 11.22 3.88 8.38
N LEU A 153 10.30 3.53 9.28
CA LEU A 153 10.64 3.20 10.67
C LEU A 153 11.51 1.93 10.76
N ALA A 154 11.19 0.88 10.00
CA ALA A 154 11.98 -0.35 9.98
C ALA A 154 13.43 -0.10 9.49
N VAL A 155 13.59 0.72 8.44
CA VAL A 155 14.91 1.14 7.94
C VAL A 155 15.62 2.01 8.98
N GLY A 156 14.93 2.98 9.58
CA GLY A 156 15.54 3.86 10.57
C GLY A 156 16.03 3.12 11.81
N GLU A 157 15.31 2.09 12.26
CA GLU A 157 15.72 1.20 13.35
C GLU A 157 16.96 0.38 12.97
N VAL A 158 16.95 -0.29 11.81
CA VAL A 158 18.05 -1.13 11.34
C VAL A 158 19.35 -0.33 11.17
N PHE A 159 19.26 0.90 10.64
CA PHE A 159 20.42 1.76 10.43
C PHE A 159 20.75 2.63 11.65
N SER A 160 20.02 2.48 12.77
CA SER A 160 20.16 3.31 13.97
C SER A 160 20.13 4.81 13.67
N SER A 161 19.31 5.23 12.70
CA SER A 161 19.25 6.60 12.21
C SER A 161 18.07 7.35 12.83
N HIS A 162 18.38 8.25 13.77
CA HIS A 162 17.36 9.08 14.41
C HIS A 162 16.60 9.95 13.41
N ALA A 163 17.29 10.49 12.40
CA ALA A 163 16.67 11.32 11.36
C ALA A 163 15.58 10.56 10.57
N ILE A 164 15.87 9.32 10.17
CA ILE A 164 14.90 8.48 9.44
C ILE A 164 13.71 8.11 10.34
N ASN A 165 13.96 7.81 11.62
CA ASN A 165 12.90 7.53 12.58
C ASN A 165 11.97 8.73 12.81
N VAL A 166 12.54 9.95 12.90
CA VAL A 166 11.76 11.18 13.02
C VAL A 166 10.90 11.39 11.77
N VAL A 167 11.45 11.18 10.57
CA VAL A 167 10.69 11.29 9.32
C VAL A 167 9.55 10.26 9.27
N GLY A 168 9.83 8.99 9.58
CA GLY A 168 8.81 7.94 9.62
C GLY A 168 7.69 8.28 10.61
N THR A 169 8.05 8.76 11.80
CA THR A 169 7.10 9.19 12.83
C THR A 169 6.26 10.39 12.36
N ALA A 170 6.89 11.40 11.73
CA ALA A 170 6.20 12.57 11.20
C ALA A 170 5.18 12.19 10.11
N ILE A 171 5.54 11.29 9.19
CA ILE A 171 4.61 10.76 8.19
C ILE A 171 3.45 10.05 8.89
N GLY A 172 3.73 9.19 9.87
CA GLY A 172 2.70 8.50 10.65
C GLY A 172 1.73 9.46 11.36
N CYS A 173 2.25 10.49 12.02
CA CYS A 173 1.46 11.53 12.67
C CYS A 173 0.59 12.32 11.68
N ALA A 174 1.07 12.56 10.45
CA ALA A 174 0.29 13.22 9.41
C ALA A 174 -0.84 12.33 8.84
N LEU A 175 -0.67 11.00 8.85
CA LEU A 175 -1.69 10.06 8.38
C LEU A 175 -2.92 9.99 9.29
N VAL A 176 -2.76 10.19 10.60
CA VAL A 176 -3.86 10.16 11.57
C VAL A 176 -4.94 11.21 11.28
N PRO A 177 -4.64 12.53 11.22
CA PRO A 177 -5.66 13.54 10.88
C PRO A 177 -6.19 13.37 9.46
N LEU A 178 -5.34 12.93 8.51
CA LEU A 178 -5.78 12.63 7.14
C LEU A 178 -6.81 11.49 7.12
N TRP A 179 -6.62 10.46 7.95
CA TRP A 179 -7.57 9.38 8.11
C TRP A 179 -8.92 9.87 8.64
N PHE A 180 -8.91 10.68 9.71
CA PHE A 180 -10.14 11.28 10.24
C PHE A 180 -10.86 12.14 9.19
N PHE A 181 -10.12 12.90 8.39
CA PHE A 181 -10.66 13.72 7.30
C PHE A 181 -11.34 12.86 6.22
N VAL A 182 -10.65 11.83 5.71
CA VAL A 182 -11.21 10.92 4.69
C VAL A 182 -12.41 10.16 5.24
N PHE A 183 -12.35 9.71 6.50
CA PHE A 183 -13.46 9.04 7.17
C PHE A 183 -14.68 9.96 7.32
N TRP A 184 -14.48 11.21 7.75
CA TRP A 184 -15.56 12.19 7.85
C TRP A 184 -16.19 12.48 6.47
N MET A 185 -15.37 12.63 5.43
CA MET A 185 -15.86 12.81 4.06
C MET A 185 -16.65 11.60 3.57
N MET A 186 -16.25 10.38 3.94
CA MET A 186 -17.00 9.16 3.66
C MET A 186 -18.38 9.19 4.33
N VAL A 187 -18.44 9.49 5.64
CA VAL A 187 -19.72 9.61 6.36
C VAL A 187 -20.62 10.67 5.73
N ARG A 188 -20.07 11.84 5.39
CA ARG A 188 -20.79 12.90 4.68
C ARG A 188 -21.30 12.43 3.30
N ALA A 189 -20.50 11.69 2.55
CA ALA A 189 -20.88 11.15 1.24
C ALA A 189 -22.01 10.11 1.34
N VAL A 190 -21.98 9.26 2.36
CA VAL A 190 -23.06 8.30 2.66
C VAL A 190 -24.35 9.04 3.03
N LEU A 191 -24.29 10.02 3.92
CA LEU A 191 -25.46 10.82 4.32
C LEU A 191 -26.07 11.61 3.14
N ASN A 192 -25.22 12.10 2.24
CA ASN A 192 -25.65 12.81 1.03
C ASN A 192 -26.09 11.88 -0.11
N LYS A 193 -26.18 10.56 0.12
CA LYS A 193 -26.54 9.54 -0.88
C LYS A 193 -25.69 9.62 -2.14
N GLN A 194 -24.41 9.91 -1.98
CA GLN A 194 -23.41 9.93 -3.06
C GLN A 194 -22.76 8.55 -3.26
N ILE A 195 -22.86 7.68 -2.26
CA ILE A 195 -22.34 6.31 -2.20
C ILE A 195 -23.50 5.38 -1.81
N LEU A 196 -23.55 4.16 -2.37
CA LEU A 196 -24.59 3.14 -2.12
C LEU A 196 -26.02 3.55 -2.52
N TRP A 197 -26.16 4.35 -3.59
CA TRP A 197 -27.46 4.73 -4.14
C TRP A 197 -27.51 4.40 -5.64
N PRO A 198 -28.62 3.86 -6.17
CA PRO A 198 -28.71 3.48 -7.58
C PRO A 198 -28.34 4.64 -8.52
N ASP A 199 -27.51 4.36 -9.53
CA ASP A 199 -27.04 5.31 -10.56
C ASP A 199 -26.17 6.50 -10.06
N LYS A 200 -25.55 6.39 -8.87
CA LYS A 200 -24.61 7.39 -8.32
C LYS A 200 -23.30 6.77 -7.85
N GLY A 201 -22.17 7.46 -8.05
CA GLY A 201 -20.84 7.00 -7.63
C GLY A 201 -20.13 6.12 -8.67
N GLU A 202 -19.38 5.11 -8.22
CA GLU A 202 -18.64 4.14 -9.07
C GLU A 202 -19.59 3.23 -9.88
N ASP A 203 -20.82 3.00 -9.38
CA ASP A 203 -21.85 2.18 -10.06
C ASP A 203 -22.30 2.75 -11.42
N ARG A 204 -22.04 4.04 -11.68
CA ARG A 204 -22.47 4.72 -12.91
C ARG A 204 -21.76 4.21 -14.16
N VAL A 205 -20.61 3.55 -14.00
CA VAL A 205 -19.74 3.14 -15.12
C VAL A 205 -19.72 1.62 -15.35
N GLU A 206 -20.10 0.81 -14.35
CA GLU A 206 -19.94 -0.65 -14.42
C GLU A 206 -21.21 -1.40 -14.85
N GLY A 207 -22.37 -0.74 -14.85
CA GLY A 207 -23.65 -1.44 -14.97
C GLY A 207 -24.11 -1.82 -16.37
N GLY A 208 -23.88 -1.03 -17.42
CA GLY A 208 -24.47 -1.30 -18.75
C GLY A 208 -26.00 -1.48 -18.76
N TRP A 209 -26.71 -1.16 -17.68
CA TRP A 209 -28.15 -1.38 -17.55
C TRP A 209 -28.89 -0.23 -18.24
N ILE A 210 -29.14 -0.41 -19.54
CA ILE A 210 -30.16 0.34 -20.25
C ILE A 210 -31.49 0.00 -19.57
N ARG A 211 -32.01 0.89 -18.71
CA ARG A 211 -33.43 0.82 -18.35
C ARG A 211 -34.21 0.95 -19.66
N ARG A 212 -34.84 -0.14 -20.10
CA ARG A 212 -35.86 -0.08 -21.14
C ARG A 212 -36.86 0.99 -20.72
N GLN A 213 -36.88 2.10 -21.48
CA GLN A 213 -37.99 3.02 -21.44
C GLN A 213 -39.24 2.19 -21.71
N THR A 214 -40.13 2.15 -20.73
CA THR A 214 -41.46 1.57 -20.90
C THR A 214 -42.16 2.49 -21.89
N THR A 215 -42.19 2.09 -23.17
CA THR A 215 -43.12 2.63 -24.15
C THR A 215 -44.52 2.27 -23.67
N ALA A 216 -45.13 3.15 -22.88
CA ALA A 216 -46.56 3.16 -22.72
C ALA A 216 -47.16 3.61 -24.06
N SER A 217 -47.47 2.63 -24.92
CA SER A 217 -48.37 2.83 -26.04
C SER A 217 -49.75 3.14 -25.48
N SER A 218 -50.07 4.41 -25.33
CA SER A 218 -51.46 4.86 -25.21
C SER A 218 -52.09 4.82 -26.60
N SER A 219 -52.51 3.64 -27.03
CA SER A 219 -53.57 3.52 -28.03
C SER A 219 -54.91 3.77 -27.35
N GLY A 220 -55.68 4.75 -27.82
CA GLY A 220 -57.11 4.83 -27.55
C GLY A 220 -57.62 6.23 -27.21
N ARG A 221 -57.86 7.05 -28.23
CA ARG A 221 -59.20 7.32 -28.79
C ARG A 221 -59.08 8.25 -29.98
#